data_AF-A0A962ECI6-F1
#
_entry.id   AF-A0A962ECI6-F1
#
_cell.length_a   1.000
_cell.length_b   1.000
_cell.length_c   1.000
_cell.angle_alpha   90.00
_cell.angle_beta   90.00
_cell.angle_gamma   90.00
#
_symmetry.space_group_name_H-M   'P 1'
#
loop_
_entity.id
_entity.type
_entity.pdbx_description
1 polymer ?
#
loop_
_entity_poly.entity_id
_entity_poly.type
_entity_poly.pdbx_seq_one_letter_code
_entity_poly.pdbx_strand_id
1 'polypeptide(L)'
;MNKQTKTLAWRSVGFWLAAALALSQLGNALRVAFGAQAYSVYMGLPLSGGEGASWVVVYALRAFFLGSFAGYLLITSRYRVLSTMALLALVMPLGDFYLVWQAGGSAGTLARHGLIAAVLVAAWISLDRLARRQPDEARA
;
A
#
# COMPACT_ATOMS: atom_id res chain seq x y z
N MET A 1 -18.43 -35.84 -0.86
CA MET A 1 -17.78 -34.72 -1.58
C MET A 1 -18.20 -33.40 -0.92
N ASN A 2 -17.33 -32.76 -0.16
CA ASN A 2 -17.64 -31.48 0.48
C ASN A 2 -17.48 -30.37 -0.57
N LYS A 3 -18.58 -29.78 -1.03
CA LYS A 3 -18.54 -28.63 -1.96
C LYS A 3 -18.05 -27.42 -1.15
N GLN A 4 -16.75 -27.15 -1.17
CA GLN A 4 -16.23 -25.87 -0.68
C GLN A 4 -16.87 -24.77 -1.53
N THR A 5 -17.80 -24.03 -0.93
CA THR A 5 -18.40 -22.85 -1.54
C THR A 5 -17.32 -21.79 -1.69
N LYS A 6 -16.87 -21.51 -2.93
CA LYS A 6 -15.97 -20.39 -3.21
C LYS A 6 -16.67 -19.11 -2.73
N THR A 7 -16.16 -18.49 -1.66
CA THR A 7 -16.63 -17.17 -1.22
C THR A 7 -16.27 -16.13 -2.27
N LEU A 8 -17.24 -15.35 -2.76
CA LEU A 8 -16.95 -14.27 -3.72
C LEU A 8 -15.90 -13.32 -3.14
N ALA A 9 -14.82 -13.06 -3.87
CA ALA A 9 -13.67 -12.32 -3.35
C ALA A 9 -14.01 -10.90 -2.88
N TRP A 10 -14.92 -10.21 -3.56
CA TRP A 10 -15.42 -8.88 -3.19
C TRP A 10 -16.19 -8.85 -1.86
N ARG A 11 -16.57 -10.01 -1.31
CA ARG A 11 -17.17 -10.13 0.04
C ARG A 11 -16.11 -10.27 1.13
N SER A 12 -14.83 -10.37 0.78
CA SER A 12 -13.75 -10.52 1.74
C SER A 12 -13.23 -9.16 2.21
N VAL A 13 -12.86 -9.08 3.48
CA VAL A 13 -12.17 -7.92 4.05
C VAL A 13 -10.84 -7.66 3.33
N GLY A 14 -10.10 -8.72 3.00
CA GLY A 14 -8.80 -8.62 2.32
C GLY A 14 -8.90 -7.92 0.96
N PHE A 15 -9.97 -8.19 0.20
CA PHE A 15 -10.21 -7.51 -1.07
C PHE A 15 -10.36 -6.00 -0.89
N TRP A 16 -11.20 -5.57 0.05
CA TRP A 16 -11.45 -4.14 0.28
C TRP A 16 -10.26 -3.42 0.90
N LEU A 17 -9.52 -4.06 1.79
CA LEU A 17 -8.26 -3.50 2.32
C LEU A 17 -7.23 -3.32 1.20
N ALA A 18 -7.07 -4.30 0.32
CA ALA A 18 -6.17 -4.20 -0.82
C ALA A 18 -6.61 -3.14 -1.83
N ALA A 19 -7.91 -3.05 -2.11
CA ALA A 19 -8.48 -2.01 -2.97
C ALA A 19 -8.23 -0.61 -2.40
N ALA A 20 -8.49 -0.41 -1.11
CA ALA A 20 -8.24 0.86 -0.43
C ALA A 20 -6.75 1.24 -0.46
N LEU A 21 -5.86 0.28 -0.20
CA LEU A 21 -4.41 0.50 -0.30
C LEU A 21 -3.99 0.86 -1.73
N ALA A 22 -4.46 0.13 -2.74
CA ALA A 22 -4.15 0.41 -4.15
C ALA A 22 -4.61 1.82 -4.55
N LEU A 23 -5.86 2.18 -4.21
CA LEU A 23 -6.41 3.51 -4.48
C LEU A 23 -5.66 4.60 -3.72
N SER A 24 -5.27 4.36 -2.46
CA SER A 24 -4.48 5.34 -1.69
C SER A 24 -3.12 5.63 -2.33
N GLN A 25 -2.47 4.61 -2.90
CA GLN A 25 -1.19 4.79 -3.58
C GLN A 25 -1.33 5.54 -4.91
N LEU A 26 -2.39 5.27 -5.67
CA LEU A 26 -2.73 6.05 -6.86
C LEU A 26 -3.05 7.52 -6.49
N GLY A 27 -3.80 7.73 -5.40
CA GLY A 27 -4.07 9.06 -4.86
C GLY A 27 -2.79 9.80 -4.44
N ASN A 28 -1.83 9.10 -3.81
CA ASN A 28 -0.53 9.67 -3.47
C ASN A 28 0.28 10.07 -4.70
N ALA A 29 0.27 9.25 -5.76
CA ALA A 29 0.91 9.58 -7.03
C ALA A 29 0.30 10.84 -7.66
N LEU A 30 -1.03 10.94 -7.68
CA LEU A 30 -1.75 12.10 -8.20
C LEU A 30 -1.51 13.36 -7.36
N ARG A 31 -1.31 13.21 -6.04
CA ARG A 31 -1.11 14.35 -5.13
C ARG A 31 0.13 15.18 -5.49
N VAL A 32 1.15 14.55 -6.07
CA VAL A 32 2.36 15.23 -6.54
C VAL A 32 2.07 16.19 -7.70
N ALA A 33 1.06 15.90 -8.54
CA ALA A 33 0.65 16.82 -9.62
C ALA A 33 0.14 18.18 -9.09
N PHE A 34 -0.28 18.23 -7.82
CA PHE A 34 -0.71 19.46 -7.15
C PHE A 34 0.42 20.19 -6.42
N GLY A 35 1.66 19.66 -6.46
CA GLY A 35 2.86 20.33 -5.95
C GLY A 35 3.72 19.44 -5.05
N ALA A 36 4.99 19.30 -5.41
CA ALA A 36 5.97 18.50 -4.67
C ALA A 36 6.18 19.01 -3.22
N GLN A 37 6.20 20.34 -3.03
CA GLN A 37 6.34 20.94 -1.70
C GLN A 37 5.18 20.54 -0.78
N ALA A 38 3.94 20.69 -1.25
CA ALA A 38 2.75 20.35 -0.46
C ALA A 38 2.70 18.86 -0.12
N TYR A 39 3.12 17.99 -1.06
CA TYR A 39 3.24 16.57 -0.82
C TYR A 39 4.30 16.24 0.26
N SER A 40 5.46 16.90 0.21
CA SER A 40 6.53 16.67 1.19
C SER A 40 6.14 17.06 2.61
N VAL A 41 5.43 18.18 2.78
CA VAL A 41 4.84 18.60 4.05
C VAL A 41 3.81 17.58 4.52
N TYR A 42 2.94 17.11 3.61
CA TYR A 42 1.97 16.07 3.91
C TYR A 42 2.65 14.78 4.42
N MET A 43 3.78 14.38 3.85
CA MET A 43 4.57 13.21 4.26
C MET A 43 5.44 13.46 5.50
N GLY A 44 5.45 14.68 6.05
CA GLY A 44 6.22 15.04 7.25
C GLY A 44 7.72 15.21 7.04
N LEU A 45 8.16 15.31 5.79
CA LEU A 45 9.55 15.59 5.41
C LEU A 45 9.56 16.76 4.43
N PRO A 46 9.34 18.01 4.90
CA PRO A 46 9.32 19.18 4.03
C PRO A 46 10.63 19.32 3.24
N LEU A 47 10.53 19.56 1.94
CA LEU A 47 11.72 19.77 1.12
C LEU A 47 12.44 21.06 1.51
N SER A 48 13.77 21.02 1.45
CA SER A 48 14.65 22.18 1.34
C SER A 48 15.35 22.15 -0.02
N GLY A 49 15.20 23.21 -0.82
CA GLY A 49 15.86 23.33 -2.13
C GLY A 49 15.25 22.50 -3.28
N GLY A 50 15.80 22.69 -4.49
CA GLY A 50 15.26 22.12 -5.74
C GLY A 50 15.47 20.61 -5.92
N GLU A 51 16.53 20.03 -5.35
CA GLU A 51 16.83 18.59 -5.44
C GLU A 51 15.73 17.72 -4.79
N GLY A 52 15.08 18.25 -3.75
CA GLY A 52 13.97 17.60 -3.08
C GLY A 52 12.78 17.32 -4.01
N ALA A 53 12.55 18.19 -5.00
CA ALA A 53 11.42 18.04 -5.91
C ALA A 53 11.56 16.80 -6.79
N SER A 54 12.78 16.50 -7.26
CA SER A 54 13.05 15.30 -8.05
C SER A 54 12.83 14.02 -7.24
N TRP A 55 13.21 14.02 -5.95
CA TRP A 55 12.90 12.89 -5.06
C TRP A 55 11.39 12.68 -4.92
N VAL A 56 10.59 13.74 -4.76
CA VAL A 56 9.14 13.60 -4.68
C VAL A 56 8.54 12.96 -5.94
N VAL A 57 9.08 13.26 -7.13
CA VAL A 57 8.66 12.59 -8.37
C VAL A 57 8.95 11.09 -8.33
N VAL A 58 10.12 10.67 -7.85
CA VAL A 58 10.46 9.25 -7.67
C VAL A 58 9.48 8.56 -6.69
N TYR A 59 9.12 9.23 -5.60
CA TYR A 59 8.11 8.72 -4.65
C TYR A 59 6.73 8.58 -5.31
N ALA A 60 6.33 9.54 -6.15
CA ALA A 60 5.08 9.46 -6.90
C ALA A 60 5.05 8.27 -7.88
N LEU A 61 6.13 8.08 -8.64
CA LEU A 61 6.26 6.95 -9.57
C LEU A 61 6.21 5.61 -8.83
N ARG A 62 6.87 5.51 -7.67
CA ARG A 62 6.79 4.34 -6.80
C ARG A 62 5.36 4.08 -6.32
N ALA A 63 4.67 5.11 -5.85
CA ALA A 63 3.27 4.99 -5.43
C ALA A 63 2.36 4.55 -6.59
N PHE A 64 2.56 5.13 -7.79
CA PHE A 64 1.82 4.74 -8.98
C PHE A 64 2.06 3.26 -9.34
N PHE A 65 3.31 2.81 -9.32
CA PHE A 65 3.67 1.41 -9.56
C PHE A 65 2.99 0.48 -8.56
N LEU A 66 3.10 0.77 -7.26
CA LEU A 66 2.49 -0.04 -6.20
C LEU A 66 0.97 -0.11 -6.34
N GLY A 67 0.31 1.03 -6.56
CA GLY A 67 -1.14 1.10 -6.73
C GLY A 67 -1.62 0.32 -7.95
N SER A 68 -0.95 0.52 -9.09
CA SER A 68 -1.28 -0.14 -10.36
C SER A 68 -1.04 -1.65 -10.29
N PHE A 69 0.10 -2.07 -9.73
CA PHE A 69 0.45 -3.47 -9.61
C PHE A 69 -0.45 -4.20 -8.62
N ALA A 70 -0.72 -3.60 -7.45
CA ALA A 70 -1.70 -4.15 -6.51
C ALA A 70 -3.10 -4.26 -7.13
N GLY A 71 -3.54 -3.23 -7.87
CA GLY A 71 -4.81 -3.24 -8.59
C GLY A 71 -4.88 -4.35 -9.64
N TYR A 72 -3.81 -4.53 -10.42
CA TYR A 72 -3.71 -5.63 -11.39
C TYR A 72 -3.81 -7.01 -10.71
N LEU A 73 -3.05 -7.24 -9.63
CA LEU A 73 -3.11 -8.50 -8.87
C LEU A 73 -4.50 -8.74 -8.27
N LEU A 74 -5.19 -7.68 -7.83
CA LEU A 74 -6.53 -7.74 -7.28
C LEU A 74 -7.57 -8.15 -8.34
N ILE A 75 -7.51 -7.54 -9.54
CA ILE A 75 -8.40 -7.83 -10.68
C ILE A 75 -8.14 -9.23 -11.25
N THR A 76 -6.89 -9.67 -11.27
CA THR A 76 -6.49 -11.00 -11.74
C THR A 76 -6.55 -12.07 -10.66
N SER A 77 -7.10 -11.74 -9.48
CA SER A 77 -7.28 -12.66 -8.35
C SER A 77 -6.00 -13.39 -7.90
N ARG A 78 -4.83 -12.76 -8.05
CA ARG A 78 -3.52 -13.30 -7.60
C ARG A 78 -3.29 -13.01 -6.12
N TYR A 79 -4.17 -13.54 -5.27
CA TYR A 79 -4.24 -13.15 -3.85
C TYR A 79 -3.02 -13.58 -3.05
N ARG A 80 -2.35 -14.67 -3.42
CA ARG A 80 -1.12 -15.09 -2.74
C ARG A 80 0.03 -14.11 -2.99
N VAL A 81 0.17 -13.68 -4.24
CA VAL A 81 1.17 -12.67 -4.62
C VAL A 81 0.84 -11.34 -3.96
N LEU A 82 -0.43 -10.92 -3.98
CA LEU A 82 -0.89 -9.68 -3.36
C LEU A 82 -0.69 -9.67 -1.84
N SER A 83 -0.92 -10.81 -1.17
CA SER A 83 -0.64 -10.99 0.26
C SER A 83 0.85 -10.82 0.55
N THR A 84 1.71 -11.48 -0.23
CA THR A 84 3.17 -11.38 -0.08
C THR A 84 3.66 -9.95 -0.32
N MET A 85 3.11 -9.29 -1.34
CA MET A 85 3.39 -7.87 -1.62
C MET A 85 3.00 -6.98 -0.44
N ALA A 86 1.83 -7.19 0.19
CA ALA A 86 1.40 -6.41 1.35
C ALA A 86 2.36 -6.56 2.55
N LEU A 87 2.87 -7.77 2.78
CA LEU A 87 3.87 -8.04 3.82
C LEU A 87 5.20 -7.30 3.53
N LEU A 88 5.73 -7.44 2.31
CA LEU A 88 6.98 -6.79 1.91
C LEU A 88 6.85 -5.26 1.90
N ALA A 89 5.67 -4.75 1.56
CA ALA A 89 5.40 -3.32 1.55
C ALA A 89 5.49 -2.66 2.94
N LEU A 90 5.49 -3.43 4.04
CA LEU A 90 5.69 -2.90 5.40
C LEU A 90 6.99 -2.15 5.59
N VAL A 91 8.03 -2.49 4.81
CA VAL A 91 9.32 -1.78 4.85
C VAL A 91 9.14 -0.29 4.62
N MET A 92 8.20 0.12 3.76
CA MET A 92 7.97 1.52 3.42
C MET A 92 7.41 2.34 4.58
N PRO A 93 6.22 2.08 5.15
CA PRO A 93 5.70 2.89 6.24
C PRO A 93 6.52 2.78 7.52
N LEU A 94 7.24 1.68 7.75
CA LEU A 94 8.18 1.57 8.87
C LEU A 94 9.40 2.47 8.66
N GLY A 95 9.96 2.49 7.46
CA GLY A 95 11.02 3.42 7.07
C GLY A 95 10.55 4.88 7.15
N ASP A 96 9.39 5.19 6.61
CA ASP A 96 8.80 6.54 6.67
C ASP A 96 8.56 6.97 8.12
N PHE A 97 8.01 6.09 8.97
CA PHE A 97 7.85 6.37 10.40
C PHE A 97 9.18 6.72 11.06
N TYR A 98 10.22 5.91 10.83
CA TYR A 98 11.54 6.13 11.39
C TYR A 98 12.15 7.46 10.92
N LEU A 99 12.05 7.78 9.63
CA LEU A 99 12.57 9.02 9.07
C LEU A 99 11.84 10.25 9.61
N VAL A 100 10.51 10.20 9.70
CA VAL A 100 9.71 11.29 10.29
C VAL A 100 10.03 11.47 11.76
N TRP A 101 10.22 10.37 12.51
CA TRP A 101 10.60 10.43 13.92
C TRP A 101 11.98 11.07 14.10
N GLN A 102 12.97 10.64 13.32
CA GLN A 102 14.33 11.21 13.33
C GLN A 102 14.34 12.70 12.97
N ALA A 103 13.45 13.13 12.07
CA ALA A 103 13.31 14.52 11.67
C ALA A 103 12.51 15.38 12.67
N GLY A 104 12.05 14.83 13.80
CA GLY A 104 11.21 15.54 14.77
C GLY A 104 9.82 15.88 14.23
N GLY A 105 9.31 15.07 13.30
CA GLY A 105 8.01 15.27 12.66
C GLY A 105 6.81 15.14 13.60
N SER A 106 5.64 15.59 13.14
CA SER A 106 4.44 15.65 13.97
C SER A 106 3.92 14.27 14.40
N ALA A 107 3.31 14.19 15.59
CA ALA A 107 2.65 12.98 16.08
C ALA A 107 1.54 12.49 15.12
N GLY A 108 0.84 13.39 14.44
CA GLY A 108 -0.18 13.03 13.45
C GLY A 108 0.40 12.32 12.23
N THR A 109 1.59 12.72 11.78
CA THR A 109 2.28 12.04 10.67
C THR A 109 2.80 10.67 11.10
N LEU A 110 3.41 10.56 12.29
CA LEU A 110 3.82 9.28 12.87
C LEU A 110 2.65 8.30 13.00
N ALA A 111 1.53 8.77 13.54
CA ALA A 111 0.32 7.97 13.67
C ALA A 111 -0.19 7.47 12.31
N ARG A 112 -0.10 8.28 11.24
CA ARG A 112 -0.48 7.87 9.89
C ARG A 112 0.40 6.74 9.37
N HIS A 113 1.72 6.85 9.49
CA HIS A 113 2.62 5.78 9.03
C HIS A 113 2.41 4.49 9.83
N GLY A 114 2.24 4.59 11.16
CA GLY A 114 1.89 3.46 12.00
C GLY A 114 0.56 2.80 11.61
N LEU A 115 -0.47 3.61 11.31
CA LEU A 115 -1.76 3.11 10.83
C LEU A 115 -1.65 2.40 9.48
N ILE A 116 -0.89 2.96 8.53
CA ILE A 116 -0.66 2.32 7.22
C ILE A 116 0.03 0.96 7.42
N ALA A 117 1.04 0.88 8.29
CA ALA A 117 1.70 -0.38 8.62
C ALA A 117 0.71 -1.39 9.22
N ALA A 118 -0.14 -0.97 10.17
CA ALA A 118 -1.16 -1.85 10.76
C ALA A 118 -2.18 -2.34 9.71
N VAL A 119 -2.62 -1.47 8.81
CA VAL A 119 -3.54 -1.82 7.71
C VAL A 119 -2.89 -2.82 6.75
N LEU A 120 -1.59 -2.67 6.44
CA LEU A 120 -0.86 -3.63 5.62
C LEU A 120 -0.76 -5.01 6.29
N VAL A 121 -0.52 -5.09 7.60
CA VAL A 121 -0.57 -6.35 8.35
C VAL A 121 -1.96 -6.98 8.27
N ALA A 122 -3.01 -6.19 8.49
CA ALA A 122 -4.39 -6.67 8.40
C ALA A 122 -4.73 -7.16 6.98
N ALA A 123 -4.26 -6.45 5.95
CA ALA A 123 -4.42 -6.82 4.54
C ALA A 123 -3.67 -8.13 4.25
N TRP A 124 -2.41 -8.25 4.66
CA TRP A 124 -1.61 -9.46 4.52
C TRP A 124 -2.32 -10.68 5.10
N ILE A 125 -2.73 -10.63 6.38
CA ILE A 125 -3.43 -11.73 7.06
C ILE A 125 -4.74 -12.07 6.34
N SER A 126 -5.53 -11.06 5.97
CA SER A 126 -6.83 -11.27 5.33
C SER A 126 -6.70 -11.84 3.91
N LEU A 127 -5.71 -11.39 3.15
CA LEU A 127 -5.40 -11.90 1.81
C LEU A 127 -4.79 -13.29 1.84
N ASP A 128 -3.92 -13.61 2.81
CA ASP A 128 -3.36 -14.96 2.96
C ASP A 128 -4.48 -15.98 3.24
N ARG A 129 -5.42 -15.61 4.13
CA ARG A 129 -6.62 -16.42 4.39
C ARG A 129 -7.48 -16.59 3.14
N LEU A 130 -7.64 -15.54 2.33
CA LEU A 130 -8.38 -15.60 1.07
C LEU A 130 -7.67 -16.52 0.06
N ALA A 131 -6.36 -16.37 -0.12
CA ALA A 131 -5.54 -17.16 -1.02
C ALA A 131 -5.55 -18.66 -0.67
N ARG A 132 -5.60 -19.01 0.62
CA ARG A 132 -5.75 -20.42 1.05
C ARG A 132 -7.11 -21.02 0.69
N ARG A 133 -8.16 -20.20 0.62
CA ARG A 133 -9.53 -20.62 0.21
C ARG A 133 -9.70 -20.62 -1.30
N GLN A 134 -8.93 -19.78 -2.00
CA GLN A 134 -8.95 -19.60 -3.45
C GLN A 134 -7.52 -19.62 -3.96
N PRO A 135 -6.93 -20.82 -4.09
CA PRO A 135 -5.58 -20.94 -4.62
C PRO A 135 -5.53 -20.32 -6.01
N ASP A 136 -4.53 -19.48 -6.27
CA ASP A 136 -4.25 -18.96 -7.62
C ASP A 136 -4.20 -20.17 -8.58
N GLU A 137 -4.92 -20.10 -9.72
CA GLU A 137 -5.11 -21.24 -10.64
C GLU A 137 -3.84 -21.66 -11.42
N ALA A 138 -2.64 -21.44 -10.87
CA ALA A 138 -1.36 -21.86 -11.43
C ALA A 138 -0.88 -23.20 -10.86
N ARG A 139 -1.74 -24.23 -10.93
CA ARG A 139 -1.31 -25.64 -10.89
C ARG A 139 -1.89 -26.34 -12.12
N ALA A 140 -1.36 -26.00 -13.28
CA ALA A 140 -1.45 -26.77 -14.51
C ALA A 140 -0.02 -27.11 -14.91
#